data_AF-A0A9P3GGT6-F1
#
_entry.id   AF-A0A9P3GGT6-F1
#
_cell.length_a   1.000
_cell.length_b   1.000
_cell.length_c   1.000
_cell.angle_alpha   90.00
_cell.angle_beta   90.00
_cell.angle_gamma   90.00
#
_symmetry.space_group_name_H-M   'P 1'
#
loop_
_entity.id
_entity.type
_entity.pdbx_description
1 polymer ?
#
loop_
_entity_poly.entity_id
_entity_poly.type
_entity_poly.pdbx_seq_one_letter_code
_entity_poly.pdbx_strand_id
1 'polypeptide(L)'
;MMAAGAAAQAQEAAVIKGYNAKLAQRVQWFRGNNTAVKAWLWDSHAVFTAILNDPTTYDFVDNTSFGQPGDFWGNNYHPSSAAHELLAQDIAQVLNSTIW
;
A
#
# COMPACT_ATOMS: atom_id res chain seq x y z
N MET A 1 7.12 -10.78 -1.38
CA MET A 1 6.88 -11.44 -2.70
C MET A 1 6.79 -12.95 -2.58
N MET A 2 5.63 -13.55 -2.87
CA MET A 2 5.29 -14.96 -2.54
C MET A 2 6.22 -16.03 -3.15
N ALA A 3 6.91 -15.71 -4.25
CA ALA A 3 7.89 -16.61 -4.87
C ALA A 3 9.22 -16.71 -4.10
N ALA A 4 9.47 -15.82 -3.13
CA ALA A 4 10.68 -15.83 -2.31
C ALA A 4 10.50 -16.73 -1.07
N GLY A 5 11.56 -17.40 -0.63
CA GLY A 5 11.53 -18.25 0.56
C GLY A 5 11.29 -17.47 1.86
N ALA A 6 10.92 -18.17 2.95
CA ALA A 6 10.53 -17.56 4.23
C ALA A 6 11.57 -16.56 4.80
N ALA A 7 12.86 -16.86 4.66
CA ALA A 7 13.93 -15.94 5.10
C ALA A 7 13.94 -14.62 4.31
N ALA A 8 13.72 -14.69 2.99
CA ALA A 8 13.64 -13.50 2.14
C ALA A 8 12.38 -12.67 2.46
N GLN A 9 11.24 -13.34 2.70
CA GLN A 9 10.00 -12.68 3.11
C GLN A 9 10.14 -11.98 4.48
N ALA A 10 10.80 -12.62 5.46
CA ALA A 10 11.07 -12.03 6.76
C ALA A 10 11.99 -10.80 6.65
N GLN A 11 13.02 -10.88 5.81
CA GLN A 11 13.91 -9.76 5.53
C GLN A 11 13.16 -8.59 4.86
N GLU A 12 12.33 -8.88 3.87
CA GLU A 12 11.47 -7.89 3.19
C GLU A 12 10.55 -7.19 4.20
N ALA A 13 9.87 -7.94 5.07
CA ALA A 13 9.03 -7.38 6.13
C ALA A 13 9.80 -6.46 7.09
N ALA A 14 11.01 -6.85 7.50
CA ALA A 14 11.87 -6.03 8.36
C ALA A 14 12.29 -4.72 7.68
N VAL A 15 12.63 -4.78 6.38
CA VAL A 15 13.01 -3.61 5.58
C VAL A 15 11.81 -2.66 5.41
N ILE A 16 10.64 -3.18 5.06
CA ILE A 16 9.41 -2.38 4.90
C ILE A 16 9.07 -1.67 6.22
N LYS A 17 9.08 -2.39 7.34
CA LYS A 17 8.83 -1.80 8.67
C LYS A 17 9.81 -0.67 9.00
N GLY A 18 11.10 -0.89 8.76
CA GLY A 18 12.15 0.10 9.01
C GLY A 18 12.04 1.33 8.10
N TYR A 19 11.73 1.12 6.82
CA TYR A 19 11.53 2.19 5.86
C TYR A 19 10.30 3.04 6.21
N ASN A 20 9.14 2.40 6.45
CA ASN A 20 7.89 3.10 6.77
C ASN A 20 8.03 3.96 8.03
N ALA A 21 8.68 3.45 9.08
CA ALA A 21 8.95 4.22 10.29
C ALA A 21 9.82 5.48 10.01
N LYS A 22 10.88 5.34 9.23
CA LYS A 22 11.76 6.46 8.86
C LYS A 22 11.06 7.47 7.96
N LEU A 23 10.24 7.01 7.00
CA LEU A 23 9.47 7.87 6.13
C LEU A 23 8.48 8.71 6.92
N ALA A 24 7.73 8.10 7.85
CA ALA A 24 6.78 8.82 8.70
C ALA A 24 7.46 9.91 9.54
N GLN A 25 8.58 9.59 10.18
CA GLN A 25 9.39 10.56 10.93
C GLN A 25 9.87 11.70 10.02
N ARG A 26 10.33 11.39 8.81
CA ARG A 26 10.84 12.39 7.87
C ARG A 26 9.73 13.31 7.37
N VAL A 27 8.54 12.80 7.08
CA VAL A 27 7.38 13.60 6.67
C VAL A 27 6.94 14.53 7.79
N GLN A 28 6.90 14.05 9.04
CA GLN A 28 6.58 14.89 10.20
C GLN A 28 7.58 16.03 10.36
N TRP A 29 8.88 15.71 10.33
CA TRP A 29 9.94 16.72 10.39
C TRP A 29 9.83 17.73 9.24
N PHE A 30 9.59 17.25 8.02
CA PHE A 30 9.50 18.09 6.83
C PHE A 30 8.37 19.11 6.92
N ARG A 31 7.17 18.67 7.33
CA ARG A 31 6.01 19.56 7.56
C ARG A 31 6.29 20.62 8.63
N GLY A 32 7.03 20.27 9.69
CA GLY A 32 7.41 21.20 10.75
C GLY A 32 8.42 22.26 10.32
N ASN A 33 9.31 21.94 9.37
CA ASN A 33 10.40 22.83 8.93
C ASN A 33 10.11 23.55 7.61
N ASN A 34 9.06 23.15 6.88
CA ASN A 34 8.71 23.70 5.57
C ASN A 34 7.23 24.08 5.56
N THR A 35 6.85 25.10 6.34
CA THR A 35 5.45 25.47 6.60
C THR A 35 4.68 25.95 5.37
N ALA A 36 5.37 26.34 4.30
CA ALA A 36 4.76 26.67 3.01
C ALA A 36 4.33 25.43 2.20
N VAL A 37 4.80 24.23 2.59
CA VAL A 37 4.48 22.98 1.90
C VAL A 37 3.42 22.21 2.67
N LYS A 38 2.39 21.73 1.95
CA LYS A 38 1.48 20.72 2.46
C LYS A 38 1.98 19.35 2.01
N ALA A 39 2.15 18.44 2.96
CA ALA A 39 2.54 17.06 2.70
C ALA A 39 1.58 16.11 3.42
N TRP A 40 1.22 15.03 2.73
CA TRP A 40 0.37 13.96 3.25
C TRP A 40 1.17 12.67 3.26
N LEU A 41 0.86 11.81 4.23
CA LEU A 41 1.40 10.46 4.31
C LEU A 41 0.23 9.51 4.11
N TRP A 42 0.33 8.67 3.09
CA TRP A 42 -0.62 7.59 2.83
C TRP A 42 0.07 6.26 3.16
N ASP A 43 -0.54 5.46 4.03
CA ASP A 43 0.01 4.17 4.48
C ASP A 43 -0.48 3.03 3.57
N SER A 44 0.18 2.89 2.42
CA SER A 44 -0.12 1.80 1.49
C SER A 44 0.07 0.42 2.13
N HIS A 45 0.97 0.26 3.10
CA HIS A 45 1.20 -1.01 3.77
C HIS A 45 -0.05 -1.45 4.56
N ALA A 46 -0.71 -0.52 5.26
CA ALA A 46 -1.96 -0.81 5.95
C ALA A 46 -3.07 -1.25 4.98
N VAL A 47 -3.23 -0.55 3.85
CA VAL A 47 -4.26 -0.87 2.86
C VAL A 47 -4.00 -2.23 2.19
N PHE A 48 -2.77 -2.49 1.75
CA PHE A 48 -2.39 -3.81 1.22
C PHE A 48 -2.61 -4.91 2.26
N THR A 49 -2.25 -4.68 3.52
CA THR A 49 -2.45 -5.66 4.59
C THR A 49 -3.93 -5.98 4.78
N ALA A 50 -4.80 -4.97 4.80
CA ALA A 50 -6.24 -5.17 4.94
C ALA A 50 -6.81 -6.01 3.80
N ILE A 51 -6.49 -5.66 2.56
CA ILE A 51 -6.98 -6.38 1.37
C ILE A 51 -6.42 -7.80 1.30
N LEU A 52 -5.11 -7.98 1.48
CA LEU A 52 -4.48 -9.30 1.33
C LEU A 52 -4.83 -10.27 2.45
N ASN A 53 -5.24 -9.78 3.63
CA ASN A 53 -5.72 -10.62 4.73
C ASN A 53 -7.17 -11.11 4.53
N ASP A 54 -7.99 -10.35 3.79
CA ASP A 54 -9.39 -10.68 3.50
C ASP A 54 -9.79 -10.27 2.07
N PRO A 55 -9.20 -10.89 1.03
CA PRO A 55 -9.37 -10.47 -0.36
C PRO A 55 -10.83 -10.52 -0.82
N THR A 56 -11.60 -11.46 -0.29
CA THR A 56 -13.01 -11.66 -0.68
C THR A 56 -13.93 -10.53 -0.25
N THR A 57 -13.61 -9.83 0.84
CA THR A 57 -14.34 -8.63 1.27
C THR A 57 -14.14 -7.45 0.30
N TYR A 58 -13.10 -7.51 -0.53
CA TYR A 58 -12.75 -6.50 -1.54
C TYR A 58 -12.97 -7.00 -2.98
N ASP A 59 -13.82 -8.02 -3.16
CA ASP A 59 -14.16 -8.61 -4.46
C ASP A 59 -12.97 -9.26 -5.22
N PHE A 60 -11.89 -9.62 -4.51
CA PHE A 60 -10.81 -10.42 -5.06
C PHE A 60 -10.96 -11.91 -4.73
N VAL A 61 -10.51 -12.77 -5.64
CA VAL A 61 -10.63 -14.23 -5.48
C VAL A 61 -9.77 -14.78 -4.34
N ASP A 62 -8.51 -14.36 -4.26
CA ASP A 62 -7.54 -14.73 -3.23
C ASP A 62 -6.31 -13.79 -3.29
N ASN A 63 -5.29 -14.04 -2.47
CA ASN A 63 -4.07 -13.23 -2.39
C ASN A 63 -2.85 -13.86 -3.09
N THR A 64 -3.03 -14.96 -3.82
CA THR A 64 -1.99 -15.78 -4.45
C THR A 64 -2.06 -15.87 -5.97
N SER A 65 -3.27 -15.87 -6.54
CA SER A 65 -3.59 -15.91 -7.97
C SER A 65 -3.22 -14.59 -8.64
N PHE A 66 -2.81 -14.66 -9.91
CA PHE A 66 -2.45 -13.49 -10.69
C PHE A 66 -2.77 -13.63 -12.18
N GLY A 67 -3.09 -12.50 -12.81
CA GLY A 67 -3.22 -12.35 -14.26
C GLY A 67 -4.59 -12.75 -14.84
N GLN A 68 -5.56 -13.14 -14.02
CA GLN A 68 -6.94 -13.41 -14.42
C GLN A 68 -7.92 -12.34 -13.91
N PRO A 69 -9.11 -12.20 -14.53
CA PRO A 69 -10.17 -11.36 -13.98
C PRO A 69 -10.52 -11.78 -12.54
N GLY A 70 -10.61 -10.80 -11.64
CA GLY A 70 -10.87 -11.03 -10.21
C GLY A 70 -9.62 -11.21 -9.34
N ASP A 71 -8.42 -11.29 -9.93
CA ASP A 71 -7.19 -11.36 -9.15
C ASP A 71 -6.80 -9.98 -8.59
N PHE A 72 -6.32 -9.96 -7.34
CA PHE A 72 -5.65 -8.78 -6.78
C PHE A 72 -4.36 -8.46 -7.55
N TRP A 73 -3.66 -9.50 -8.02
CA TRP A 73 -2.37 -9.37 -8.69
C TRP A 73 -2.52 -9.41 -10.21
N GLY A 74 -1.96 -8.42 -10.91
CA GLY A 74 -1.88 -8.42 -12.37
C GLY A 74 -0.74 -9.31 -12.91
N ASN A 75 0.32 -9.48 -12.11
CA ASN A 75 1.37 -10.48 -12.33
C ASN A 75 1.95 -10.89 -10.97
N ASN A 76 3.04 -11.66 -10.95
CA ASN A 76 3.62 -12.13 -9.69
C ASN A 76 4.16 -11.04 -8.75
N TYR A 77 4.13 -9.75 -9.14
CA TYR A 77 4.63 -8.60 -8.36
C TYR A 77 3.63 -7.43 -8.23
N HIS A 78 2.92 -7.09 -9.31
CA HIS A 78 2.18 -5.84 -9.42
C HIS A 78 0.68 -6.06 -9.19
N PRO A 79 -0.02 -5.15 -8.48
CA PRO A 79 -1.48 -5.22 -8.35
C PRO A 79 -2.19 -5.08 -9.71
N SER A 80 -3.42 -5.57 -9.78
CA SER A 80 -4.32 -5.40 -10.92
C SER A 80 -4.89 -3.97 -10.98
N SER A 81 -5.51 -3.62 -12.10
CA SER A 81 -6.19 -2.31 -12.22
C SER A 81 -7.33 -2.16 -11.21
N ALA A 82 -8.05 -3.24 -10.89
CA ALA A 82 -9.09 -3.24 -9.86
C ALA A 82 -8.52 -2.95 -8.46
N ALA A 83 -7.37 -3.54 -8.12
CA ALA A 83 -6.66 -3.18 -6.89
C ALA A 83 -6.23 -1.70 -6.90
N HIS A 84 -5.69 -1.20 -8.02
CA HIS A 84 -5.32 0.21 -8.16
C HIS A 84 -6.51 1.17 -7.97
N GLU A 85 -7.72 0.79 -8.35
CA GLU A 85 -8.93 1.59 -8.12
C GLU A 85 -9.22 1.76 -6.62
N LEU A 86 -9.18 0.68 -5.83
CA LEU A 86 -9.37 0.74 -4.38
C LEU A 86 -8.27 1.57 -3.70
N LEU A 87 -7.02 1.41 -4.12
CA LEU A 87 -5.90 2.22 -3.60
C LEU A 87 -6.10 3.70 -3.92
N ALA A 88 -6.58 4.05 -5.12
CA ALA A 88 -6.85 5.42 -5.50
C ALA A 88 -8.00 6.03 -4.68
N GLN A 89 -9.05 5.26 -4.38
CA GLN A 89 -10.14 5.69 -3.51
C GLN A 89 -9.66 5.98 -2.09
N ASP A 90 -8.77 5.16 -1.53
CA ASP A 90 -8.20 5.40 -0.19
C ASP A 90 -7.27 6.64 -0.17
N ILE A 91 -6.45 6.82 -1.21
CA ILE A 91 -5.65 8.04 -1.40
C ILE A 91 -6.57 9.28 -1.48
N ALA A 92 -7.69 9.18 -2.19
CA ALA A 92 -8.64 10.29 -2.29
C ALA A 92 -9.21 10.70 -0.92
N GLN A 93 -9.39 9.77 0.02
CA GLN A 93 -9.80 10.09 1.39
C GLN A 93 -8.73 10.89 2.13
N VAL A 94 -7.45 10.52 1.98
CA VAL A 94 -6.32 11.28 2.57
C VAL A 94 -6.26 12.71 2.03
N LEU A 95 -6.64 12.90 0.76
CA LEU A 95 -6.62 14.18 0.07
C LEU A 95 -7.97 14.90 0.06
N ASN A 96 -8.99 14.40 0.75
CA ASN A 96 -10.36 14.94 0.63
C ASN A 96 -10.45 16.42 1.02
N SER A 97 -9.62 16.87 1.97
CA SER A 97 -9.56 18.28 2.38
C SER A 97 -8.79 19.20 1.41
N THR A 98 -8.37 18.71 0.24
CA THR A 98 -7.59 19.50 -0.74
C THR A 98 -8.40 19.96 -1.94
N ILE A 99 -9.60 19.40 -2.16
CA ILE A 99 -10.47 19.77 -3.27
C ILE A 99 -11.32 20.97 -2.82
N TRP A 100 -11.29 22.05 -3.58
CA TRP A 100 -12.04 23.29 -3.38
C TRP A 100 -13.24 23.38 -4.32
#